data_AF-A0A2P6RS03-F1
#
_entry.id   AF-A0A2P6RS03-F1
#
_cell.length_a   1.000
_cell.length_b   1.000
_cell.length_c   1.000
_cell.angle_alpha   90.00
_cell.angle_beta   90.00
_cell.angle_gamma   90.00
#
_symmetry.space_group_name_H-M   'P 1'
#
loop_
_entity.id
_entity.type
_entity.pdbx_description
1 polymer ?
#
loop_
_entity_poly.entity_id
_entity_poly.type
_entity_poly.pdbx_seq_one_letter_code
_entity_poly.pdbx_strand_id
1 'polypeptide(L)'
;MPMTMLRKWIAKRLKDSQNTYAMLTTFNEVDMLHGVKLGLMSRFIKAAVSGLQNQPTINEVIDGDDIIYRDYIDISVVVGTPKGLVVPVIRNGDKMNCDEIEKEINSLAKKANEGRLSIDDMARGSFTISNGGFYGSLISTLIINPPQV
;
A
#
# COMPACT_ATOMS: atom_id res chain seq x y z
N MET A 1 1.25 -24.11 19.98
CA MET A 1 0.05 -23.26 20.08
C MET A 1 -0.75 -23.38 18.78
N PRO A 2 -2.06 -23.64 18.81
CA PRO A 2 -2.88 -23.73 17.60
C PRO A 2 -3.09 -22.35 16.95
N MET A 3 -3.18 -22.29 15.61
CA MET A 3 -3.42 -21.04 14.90
C MET A 3 -4.85 -20.53 15.09
N THR A 4 -5.00 -19.22 15.29
CA THR A 4 -6.31 -18.53 15.26
C THR A 4 -6.90 -18.56 13.85
N MET A 5 -8.23 -18.44 13.75
CA MET A 5 -8.93 -18.42 12.46
C MET A 5 -8.44 -17.29 11.54
N LEU A 6 -8.23 -16.09 12.09
CA LEU A 6 -7.70 -14.96 11.35
C LEU A 6 -6.31 -15.24 10.76
N ARG A 7 -5.41 -15.84 11.55
CA ARG A 7 -4.06 -16.21 11.07
C ARG A 7 -4.10 -17.24 9.96
N LYS A 8 -4.96 -18.26 10.09
CA LYS A 8 -5.16 -19.27 9.04
C LYS A 8 -5.65 -18.63 7.73
N TRP A 9 -6.58 -17.69 7.84
CA TRP A 9 -7.15 -17.00 6.68
C TRP A 9 -6.12 -16.10 5.97
N ILE A 10 -5.34 -15.31 6.73
CA ILE A 10 -4.25 -14.50 6.18
C ILE A 10 -3.22 -15.40 5.47
N ALA A 11 -2.80 -16.50 6.10
CA ALA A 11 -1.83 -17.42 5.52
C ALA A 11 -2.34 -18.02 4.19
N LYS A 12 -3.62 -18.41 4.13
CA LYS A 12 -4.24 -18.90 2.89
C LYS A 12 -4.21 -17.83 1.80
N ARG A 13 -4.67 -16.61 2.12
CA ARG A 13 -4.70 -15.49 1.16
C ARG A 13 -3.32 -15.13 0.61
N LEU A 14 -2.29 -15.11 1.46
CA LEU A 14 -0.91 -14.85 1.03
C LEU A 14 -0.39 -15.94 0.09
N LYS A 15 -0.72 -17.22 0.37
CA LYS A 15 -0.33 -18.32 -0.49
C LYS A 15 -1.05 -18.29 -1.83
N ASP A 16 -2.34 -17.95 -1.83
CA ASP A 16 -3.14 -17.78 -3.05
C ASP A 16 -2.54 -16.66 -3.93
N SER A 17 -2.13 -15.54 -3.33
CA SER A 17 -1.43 -14.45 -4.03
C SER A 17 -0.16 -14.96 -4.73
N GLN A 18 0.71 -15.67 -4.03
CA GLN A 18 1.95 -16.22 -4.62
C GLN A 18 1.71 -17.23 -5.76
N ASN A 19 0.61 -17.98 -5.71
CA ASN A 19 0.29 -18.96 -6.75
C ASN A 19 -0.38 -18.31 -7.97
N THR A 20 -1.03 -17.15 -7.79
CA THR A 20 -1.79 -16.47 -8.85
C THR A 20 -0.93 -15.48 -9.63
N TYR A 21 -0.10 -14.71 -8.93
CA TYR A 21 0.69 -13.64 -9.53
C TYR A 21 2.13 -14.09 -9.78
N ALA A 22 2.63 -13.82 -10.99
CA ALA A 22 4.05 -13.94 -11.30
C ALA A 22 4.82 -12.75 -10.68
N MET A 23 5.10 -12.82 -9.38
CA MET A 23 5.74 -11.73 -8.65
C MET A 23 7.22 -11.61 -9.03
N LEU A 24 7.62 -10.42 -9.47
CA LEU A 24 9.00 -10.03 -9.70
C LEU A 24 9.31 -8.78 -8.87
N THR A 25 10.56 -8.67 -8.42
CA THR A 25 10.98 -7.52 -7.61
C THR A 25 12.19 -6.87 -8.25
N THR A 26 12.08 -5.57 -8.51
CA THR A 26 13.17 -4.73 -8.98
C THR A 26 13.56 -3.75 -7.87
N PHE A 27 14.86 -3.49 -7.73
CA PHE A 27 15.39 -2.58 -6.73
C PHE A 27 16.08 -1.40 -7.41
N ASN A 28 15.86 -0.22 -6.86
CA ASN A 28 16.56 1.00 -7.23
C ASN A 28 16.89 1.77 -5.95
N GLU A 29 18.03 2.45 -5.94
CA GLU A 29 18.45 3.31 -4.84
C GLU A 29 18.10 4.77 -5.15
N VAL A 30 17.62 5.51 -4.15
CA VAL A 30 17.26 6.92 -4.28
C VAL A 30 18.02 7.71 -3.22
N ASP A 31 18.82 8.69 -3.67
CA ASP A 31 19.54 9.57 -2.76
C ASP A 31 18.57 10.56 -2.08
N MET A 32 18.48 10.46 -0.76
CA MET A 32 17.64 11.29 0.09
C MET A 32 18.41 12.42 0.81
N LEU A 33 19.71 12.61 0.55
CA LEU A 33 20.60 13.52 1.28
C LEU A 33 20.56 14.99 0.84
N HIS A 34 19.58 15.40 0.03
CA HIS A 34 19.44 16.80 -0.40
C HIS A 34 18.93 17.72 0.71
N GLY A 35 19.75 18.06 1.72
CA GLY A 35 19.62 19.21 2.65
C GLY A 35 18.32 19.39 3.43
N VAL A 36 17.32 18.54 3.22
CA VAL A 36 15.96 18.64 3.73
C VAL A 36 15.62 17.27 4.28
N LYS A 37 15.24 17.23 5.55
CA LYS A 37 14.74 16.02 6.21
C LYS A 37 13.52 15.53 5.41
N LEU A 38 13.69 14.52 4.57
CA LEU A 38 12.64 13.88 3.76
C LEU A 38 11.73 13.03 4.67
N GLY A 39 11.04 13.69 5.59
CA GLY A 39 10.04 13.09 6.45
C GLY A 39 8.65 13.45 5.97
N LEU A 40 8.26 13.04 4.76
CA LEU A 40 6.91 13.24 4.25
C LEU A 40 6.55 12.13 3.26
N MET A 41 5.85 11.09 3.73
CA MET A 41 5.31 10.00 2.91
C MET A 41 4.46 10.52 1.74
N SER A 42 3.82 11.67 1.89
CA SER A 42 3.08 12.39 0.85
C SER A 42 3.87 12.59 -0.44
N ARG A 43 5.19 12.83 -0.39
CA ARG A 43 6.00 12.99 -1.61
C ARG A 43 6.16 11.68 -2.37
N PHE A 44 6.35 10.57 -1.67
CA PHE A 44 6.42 9.25 -2.28
C PHE A 44 5.06 8.84 -2.86
N ILE A 45 3.97 9.13 -2.14
CA ILE A 45 2.61 8.90 -2.63
C ILE A 45 2.37 9.72 -3.90
N LYS A 46 2.73 11.01 -3.91
CA LYS A 46 2.52 11.87 -5.08
C LYS A 46 3.39 11.45 -6.28
N ALA A 47 4.63 11.03 -6.03
CA ALA A 47 5.49 10.46 -7.06
C ALA A 47 4.92 9.16 -7.62
N ALA A 48 4.42 8.26 -6.77
CA ALA A 48 3.77 7.02 -7.19
C ALA A 48 2.51 7.30 -8.02
N VAL A 49 1.66 8.22 -7.57
CA VAL A 49 0.48 8.68 -8.33
C VAL A 49 0.88 9.20 -9.70
N SER A 50 1.92 10.04 -9.80
CA SER A 50 2.41 10.53 -11.10
C SER A 50 2.94 9.40 -11.98
N GLY A 51 3.61 8.40 -11.40
CA GLY A 51 4.05 7.20 -12.11
C GLY A 51 2.88 6.39 -12.66
N LEU A 52 1.83 6.18 -11.85
CA LEU A 52 0.61 5.46 -12.24
C LEU A 52 -0.18 6.21 -13.32
N GLN A 53 -0.18 7.54 -13.33
CA GLN A 53 -0.79 8.34 -14.40
C GLN A 53 -0.05 8.19 -15.73
N ASN A 54 1.29 8.10 -15.69
CA ASN A 54 2.11 7.91 -16.88
C ASN A 54 2.11 6.45 -17.37
N GLN A 55 1.94 5.50 -16.46
CA GLN A 55 1.87 4.07 -16.77
C GLN A 55 0.61 3.44 -16.16
N PRO A 56 -0.54 3.57 -16.84
CA PRO A 56 -1.83 3.05 -16.36
C PRO A 56 -1.86 1.53 -16.17
N THR A 57 -1.00 0.79 -16.89
CA THR A 57 -0.93 -0.69 -16.83
C THR A 57 -0.61 -1.24 -15.44
N ILE A 58 -0.01 -0.42 -14.57
CA ILE A 58 0.31 -0.82 -13.19
C ILE A 58 -0.94 -0.72 -12.30
N ASN A 59 -1.92 0.11 -12.65
CA ASN A 59 -3.15 0.32 -11.88
C ASN A 59 -4.30 -0.64 -12.28
N GLU A 60 -4.08 -1.44 -13.33
CA GLU A 60 -5.02 -2.42 -13.86
C GLU A 60 -5.09 -3.67 -12.99
N VAL A 61 -6.16 -4.46 -13.15
CA VAL A 61 -6.31 -5.76 -12.50
C VAL A 61 -6.66 -6.83 -13.50
N ILE A 62 -5.99 -7.97 -13.36
CA ILE A 62 -6.29 -9.17 -14.13
C ILE A 62 -7.36 -9.94 -13.39
N ASP A 63 -8.51 -10.17 -14.03
CA ASP A 63 -9.60 -11.01 -13.54
C ASP A 63 -9.86 -12.13 -14.55
N GLY A 64 -9.34 -13.32 -14.25
CA GLY A 64 -9.33 -14.44 -15.19
C GLY A 64 -8.53 -14.10 -16.44
N ASP A 65 -9.20 -14.07 -17.59
CA ASP A 65 -8.60 -13.74 -18.90
C ASP A 65 -8.81 -12.26 -19.30
N ASP A 66 -9.50 -11.47 -18.46
CA ASP A 66 -9.82 -10.07 -18.73
C ASP A 66 -8.92 -9.11 -17.94
N ILE A 67 -8.63 -7.95 -18.55
CA ILE A 67 -7.93 -6.84 -17.91
C ILE A 67 -8.93 -5.74 -17.60
N ILE A 68 -9.05 -5.42 -16.30
CA ILE A 68 -9.95 -4.38 -15.78
C ILE A 68 -9.14 -3.10 -15.53
N TYR A 69 -9.50 -2.06 -16.28
CA TYR A 69 -8.94 -0.72 -16.15
C TYR A 69 -9.62 0.06 -15.02
N ARG A 70 -8.85 0.87 -14.29
CA ARG A 70 -9.33 1.72 -13.20
C ARG A 70 -8.95 3.17 -13.45
N ASP A 71 -9.95 4.04 -13.48
CA ASP A 71 -9.78 5.49 -13.66
C ASP A 71 -9.42 6.23 -12.36
N TYR A 72 -9.47 5.54 -11.22
CA TYR A 72 -9.16 6.10 -9.91
C TYR A 72 -7.83 5.55 -9.39
N ILE A 73 -7.11 6.38 -8.63
CA ILE A 73 -5.84 6.02 -8.00
C ILE A 73 -6.03 6.08 -6.48
N ASP A 74 -6.24 4.91 -5.88
CA ASP A 74 -6.44 4.74 -4.44
C ASP A 74 -5.19 4.08 -3.84
N ILE A 75 -4.42 4.84 -3.06
CA ILE A 75 -3.13 4.39 -2.54
C ILE A 75 -3.30 3.78 -1.14
N SER A 76 -2.95 2.52 -1.01
CA SER A 76 -2.90 1.81 0.26
C SER A 76 -1.58 2.10 0.95
N VAL A 77 -1.63 2.43 2.25
CA VAL A 77 -0.43 2.73 3.03
C VAL A 77 -0.35 1.77 4.21
N VAL A 78 0.78 1.06 4.34
CA VAL A 78 0.99 0.16 5.47
C VAL A 78 1.30 0.97 6.73
N VAL A 79 0.48 0.78 7.77
CA VAL A 79 0.63 1.43 9.07
C VAL A 79 0.84 0.38 10.16
N GLY A 80 1.90 0.56 10.96
CA GLY A 80 2.17 -0.25 12.14
C GLY A 80 1.30 0.15 13.33
N THR A 81 0.62 -0.81 13.94
CA THR A 81 -0.15 -0.62 15.18
C THR A 81 0.28 -1.62 16.24
N PRO A 82 -0.05 -1.42 17.54
CA PRO A 82 0.26 -2.39 18.59
C PRO A 82 -0.36 -3.79 18.36
N LYS A 83 -1.45 -3.89 17.59
CA LYS A 83 -2.13 -5.15 17.26
C LYS A 83 -1.58 -5.83 16.00
N GLY A 84 -0.67 -5.17 15.29
CA GLY A 84 -0.08 -5.65 14.05
C GLY A 84 -0.12 -4.61 12.93
N LEU A 85 0.10 -5.07 11.70
CA LEU A 85 0.06 -4.23 10.51
C LEU A 85 -1.37 -4.10 10.01
N VAL A 86 -1.77 -2.87 9.69
CA VAL A 86 -3.03 -2.57 9.00
C VAL A 86 -2.74 -1.76 7.74
N VAL A 87 -3.64 -1.84 6.77
CA VAL A 87 -3.45 -1.26 5.45
C VAL A 87 -4.67 -0.39 5.09
N PRO A 88 -4.76 0.82 5.64
CA PRO A 88 -5.77 1.79 5.22
C PRO A 88 -5.48 2.33 3.81
N VAL A 89 -6.50 2.90 3.18
CA VAL A 89 -6.51 3.39 1.80
C VAL A 89 -6.77 4.89 1.77
N ILE A 90 -5.90 5.62 1.08
CA ILE A 90 -6.07 7.02 0.71
C ILE A 90 -6.77 7.07 -0.65
N ARG A 91 -7.97 7.62 -0.68
CA ARG A 91 -8.83 7.63 -1.87
C ARG A 91 -8.53 8.83 -2.76
N ASN A 92 -8.54 8.64 -4.08
CA ASN A 92 -8.30 9.70 -5.08
C ASN A 92 -6.99 10.49 -4.82
N GLY A 93 -5.87 9.79 -4.68
CA GLY A 93 -4.56 10.41 -4.46
C GLY A 93 -4.11 11.33 -5.60
N ASP A 94 -4.70 11.18 -6.79
CA ASP A 94 -4.55 12.07 -7.94
C ASP A 94 -5.06 13.48 -7.67
N LYS A 95 -6.18 13.61 -6.96
CA LYS A 95 -6.86 14.89 -6.69
C LYS A 95 -6.34 15.62 -5.45
N MET A 96 -5.51 14.95 -4.65
CA MET A 96 -5.02 15.50 -3.39
C MET A 96 -3.66 16.18 -3.55
N ASN A 97 -3.45 17.26 -2.80
CA ASN A 97 -2.14 17.88 -2.62
C ASN A 97 -1.35 17.18 -1.51
N CYS A 98 -0.02 17.38 -1.45
CA CYS A 98 0.83 16.73 -0.46
C CYS A 98 0.37 16.99 0.99
N ASP A 99 -0.08 18.21 1.29
CA ASP A 99 -0.56 18.57 2.62
C ASP A 99 -1.86 17.84 3.00
N GLU A 100 -2.74 17.59 2.03
CA GLU A 100 -3.99 16.85 2.22
C GLU A 100 -3.71 15.38 2.44
N ILE A 101 -2.80 14.80 1.64
CA ILE A 101 -2.33 13.42 1.80
C ILE A 101 -1.78 13.22 3.21
N GLU A 102 -0.98 14.16 3.71
CA GLU A 102 -0.38 14.02 5.04
C GLU A 102 -1.36 14.18 6.19
N LYS A 103 -2.36 15.06 6.04
CA LYS A 103 -3.48 15.11 6.98
C LYS A 103 -4.26 13.80 7.00
N GLU A 104 -4.49 13.20 5.83
CA GLU A 104 -5.22 11.94 5.70
C GLU A 104 -4.44 10.77 6.31
N ILE A 105 -3.13 10.66 6.05
CA ILE A 105 -2.27 9.65 6.69
C ILE A 105 -2.32 9.77 8.20
N ASN A 106 -2.20 10.99 8.74
CA ASN A 106 -2.25 11.20 10.19
C ASN A 106 -3.61 10.82 10.79
N SER A 107 -4.71 11.14 10.09
CA SER A 107 -6.07 10.75 10.47
C SER A 107 -6.22 9.22 10.50
N LEU A 108 -5.81 8.53 9.42
CA LEU A 108 -5.87 7.08 9.31
C LEU A 108 -4.96 6.38 10.31
N ALA A 109 -3.75 6.90 10.55
CA ALA A 109 -2.83 6.38 11.57
C ALA A 109 -3.39 6.53 12.98
N LYS A 110 -4.06 7.64 13.30
CA LYS A 110 -4.73 7.82 14.59
C LYS A 110 -5.89 6.83 14.75
N LYS A 111 -6.75 6.69 13.73
CA LYS A 111 -7.83 5.68 13.73
C LYS A 111 -7.29 4.25 13.87
N ALA A 112 -6.18 3.95 13.20
CA ALA A 112 -5.50 2.65 13.25
C ALA A 112 -5.02 2.33 14.67
N ASN A 113 -4.34 3.28 15.32
CA ASN A 113 -3.86 3.12 16.68
C ASN A 113 -5.01 3.00 17.70
N GLU A 114 -6.11 3.72 17.49
CA GLU A 114 -7.32 3.61 18.30
C GLU A 114 -8.13 2.33 18.00
N GLY A 115 -7.80 1.58 16.93
CA GLY A 115 -8.53 0.38 16.51
C GLY A 115 -9.93 0.68 15.96
N ARG A 116 -10.14 1.88 15.41
CA ARG A 116 -11.44 2.37 14.89
C ARG A 116 -11.50 2.40 13.36
N LEU A 117 -10.55 1.77 12.67
CA LEU A 117 -10.59 1.64 11.22
C LEU A 117 -11.81 0.79 10.81
N SER A 118 -12.59 1.32 9.89
CA SER A 118 -13.69 0.60 9.26
C SER A 118 -13.17 -0.33 8.17
N ILE A 119 -14.01 -1.27 7.74
CA ILE A 119 -13.70 -2.13 6.58
C ILE A 119 -13.56 -1.28 5.31
N ASP A 120 -14.39 -0.24 5.17
CA ASP A 120 -14.35 0.68 4.04
C ASP A 120 -13.05 1.49 3.98
N ASP A 121 -12.41 1.77 5.12
CA ASP A 121 -11.10 2.44 5.17
C ASP A 121 -9.97 1.55 4.62
N MET A 122 -10.17 0.24 4.52
CA MET A 122 -9.16 -0.73 4.04
C MET A 122 -9.51 -1.33 2.68
N ALA A 123 -10.69 -1.03 2.14
CA ALA A 123 -11.18 -1.58 0.89
C ALA A 123 -10.78 -0.72 -0.31
N ARG A 124 -10.70 -1.35 -1.48
CA ARG A 124 -10.54 -0.73 -2.81
C ARG A 124 -9.19 -0.07 -3.13
N GLY A 125 -8.13 -0.37 -2.37
CA GLY A 125 -6.79 0.08 -2.72
C GLY A 125 -6.33 -0.45 -4.08
N SER A 126 -5.80 0.43 -4.94
CA SER A 126 -5.32 0.10 -6.27
C SER A 126 -3.82 -0.17 -6.31
N PHE A 127 -3.04 0.57 -5.51
CA PHE A 127 -1.60 0.37 -5.35
C PHE A 127 -1.23 0.39 -3.86
N THR A 128 -0.16 -0.29 -3.44
CA THR A 128 0.29 -0.32 -2.04
C THR A 128 1.71 0.22 -1.86
N ILE A 129 1.88 1.13 -0.91
CA ILE A 129 3.17 1.61 -0.43
C ILE A 129 3.41 1.08 0.98
N SER A 130 4.57 0.46 1.19
CA SER A 130 5.02 -0.03 2.49
C SER A 130 6.37 0.57 2.84
N ASN A 131 6.50 1.09 4.07
CA ASN A 131 7.75 1.59 4.59
C ASN A 131 8.38 0.57 5.56
N GLY A 132 9.21 -0.34 5.02
CA GLY A 132 9.96 -1.31 5.82
C GLY A 132 11.14 -0.71 6.61
N GLY A 133 11.60 0.49 6.24
CA GLY A 133 12.75 1.14 6.84
C GLY A 133 12.56 1.50 8.31
N PHE A 134 11.32 1.76 8.74
CA PHE A 134 10.99 1.96 10.16
C PHE A 134 11.35 0.74 11.03
N TYR A 135 11.30 -0.47 10.47
CA TYR A 135 11.65 -1.71 11.15
C TYR A 135 13.12 -2.14 10.92
N GLY A 136 13.94 -1.26 10.33
CA GLY A 136 15.36 -1.55 10.05
C GLY A 136 15.59 -2.44 8.83
N SER A 137 14.59 -2.61 7.97
CA SER A 137 14.79 -3.31 6.68
C SER A 137 15.49 -2.40 5.69
N LEU A 138 16.58 -2.88 5.09
CA LEU A 138 17.28 -2.19 4.01
C LEU A 138 16.57 -2.40 2.66
N ILE A 139 16.22 -3.65 2.37
CA ILE A 139 15.58 -4.08 1.13
C ILE A 139 14.60 -5.20 1.48
N SER A 140 13.42 -5.22 0.84
CA SER A 140 12.44 -6.29 1.04
C SER A 140 11.71 -6.64 -0.25
N THR A 141 11.46 -7.94 -0.45
CA THR A 141 10.55 -8.46 -1.46
C THR A 141 9.17 -8.59 -0.83
N LEU A 142 8.25 -7.71 -1.24
CA LEU A 142 6.90 -7.67 -0.70
C LEU A 142 5.99 -8.68 -1.42
N ILE A 143 5.01 -9.20 -0.68
CA ILE A 143 3.95 -10.04 -1.25
C ILE A 143 2.77 -9.12 -1.59
N ILE A 144 2.26 -9.22 -2.81
CA ILE A 144 1.10 -8.44 -3.27
C ILE A 144 -0.13 -8.81 -2.44
N ASN A 145 -0.93 -7.81 -2.09
CA ASN A 145 -2.24 -7.99 -1.48
C ASN A 145 -3.33 -7.99 -2.58
N PRO A 146 -3.88 -9.16 -2.99
CA PRO A 146 -4.86 -9.22 -4.06
C PRO A 146 -6.12 -8.40 -3.72
N PRO A 147 -6.79 -7.78 -4.70
CA PRO A 147 -6.65 -7.98 -6.14
C PRO A 147 -5.68 -7.00 -6.83
N GLN A 148 -4.72 -6.41 -6.12
CA GLN A 148 -3.74 -5.50 -6.72
C GLN A 148 -2.76 -6.24 -7.62
N VAL A 149 -2.09 -5.52 -8.52
CA VAL A 149 -1.05 -5.99 -9.42
C VAL A 149 0.26 -5.29 -9.10
#